data_AF-A0A7V4YPS6-F1
#
_entry.id   AF-A0A7V4YPS6-F1
#
_cell.length_a   1.000
_cell.length_b   1.000
_cell.length_c   1.000
_cell.angle_alpha   90.00
_cell.angle_beta   90.00
_cell.angle_gamma   90.00
#
_symmetry.space_group_name_H-M   'P 1'
#
loop_
_entity.id
_entity.type
_entity.pdbx_description
1 polymer ?
#
loop_
_entity_poly.entity_id
_entity_poly.type
_entity_poly.pdbx_seq_one_letter_code
_entity_poly.pdbx_strand_id
1 'polypeptide(L)'
;MKSTLSIITPEREIFQRILTEVLKKYLLKEKDIVFSKDKECKMRILELENEGAMVTRIDGKDVEITGRWDRVDEVENRIRVVDYKTGRSEKHKLKKSGVSFVKFSREEVIENGINSLQLPCYVLIYKDKNKPSLPVDATVILLRDVFKESDWRVEWGEKIPEEIFKNIIIGIIKEIIDPEVPFYPDEKGDCSKCAYRTPCLSMRAR
;
A
#
# COMPACT_ATOMS: atom_id res chain seq x y z
N MET A 1 4.61 11.19 25.71
CA MET A 1 3.80 10.89 26.92
C MET A 1 3.42 9.42 26.90
N LYS A 2 3.95 8.60 27.82
CA LYS A 2 3.39 7.26 28.06
C LYS A 2 2.20 7.45 29.00
N SER A 3 0.98 7.46 28.48
CA SER A 3 -0.18 7.19 29.33
C SER A 3 -0.11 5.71 29.68
N THR A 4 0.40 5.39 30.86
CA THR A 4 0.32 4.05 31.42
C THR A 4 -1.16 3.74 31.62
N LEU A 5 -1.78 3.05 30.65
CA LEU A 5 -3.10 2.46 30.82
C LEU A 5 -3.03 1.58 32.07
N SER A 6 -3.75 1.97 33.12
CA SER A 6 -3.59 1.47 34.49
C SER A 6 -4.21 0.09 34.74
N ILE A 7 -5.01 -0.42 33.78
CA ILE A 7 -5.77 -1.66 33.96
C ILE A 7 -5.06 -2.81 33.22
N ILE A 8 -4.52 -3.76 33.98
CA ILE A 8 -4.00 -5.03 33.46
C ILE A 8 -5.14 -6.04 33.57
N THR A 9 -5.66 -6.50 32.43
CA THR A 9 -6.63 -7.60 32.37
C THR A 9 -5.96 -8.84 31.75
N PRO A 10 -6.49 -10.05 32.00
CA PRO A 10 -5.99 -11.27 31.34
C PRO A 10 -6.00 -11.17 29.82
N GLU A 11 -7.03 -10.55 29.23
CA GLU A 11 -7.13 -10.32 27.79
C GLU A 11 -5.99 -9.42 27.30
N ARG A 12 -5.70 -8.32 28.01
CA ARG A 12 -4.59 -7.42 27.68
C ARG A 12 -3.25 -8.16 27.71
N GLU A 13 -3.02 -8.98 28.73
CA GLU A 13 -1.79 -9.74 28.85
C GLU A 13 -1.64 -10.74 27.69
N ILE A 14 -2.72 -11.45 27.35
CA ILE A 14 -2.74 -12.36 26.20
C ILE A 14 -2.47 -11.61 24.90
N PHE A 15 -3.11 -10.45 24.67
CA PHE A 15 -2.87 -9.62 23.49
C PHE A 15 -1.41 -9.15 23.39
N GLN A 16 -0.81 -8.73 24.51
CA GLN A 16 0.60 -8.34 24.54
C GLN A 16 1.53 -9.52 24.18
N ARG A 17 1.23 -10.72 24.70
CA ARG A 17 1.97 -11.94 24.35
C ARG A 17 1.84 -12.25 22.86
N ILE A 18 0.62 -12.23 22.30
CA ILE A 18 0.39 -12.46 20.86
C ILE A 18 1.17 -11.45 20.02
N LEU A 19 1.08 -10.16 20.34
CA LEU A 19 1.80 -9.10 19.60
C LEU A 19 3.31 -9.32 19.66
N THR A 20 3.83 -9.69 20.83
CA THR A 20 5.25 -9.99 21.02
C THR A 20 5.70 -11.15 20.13
N GLU A 21 4.93 -12.23 20.07
CA GLU A 21 5.25 -13.39 19.23
C GLU A 21 5.14 -13.08 17.74
N VAL A 22 4.14 -12.30 17.31
CA VAL A 22 4.01 -11.79 15.93
C VAL A 22 5.25 -10.98 15.55
N LEU A 23 5.67 -10.04 16.40
CA LEU A 23 6.83 -9.19 16.14
C LEU A 23 8.14 -9.99 16.13
N LYS A 24 8.33 -10.93 17.06
CA LYS A 24 9.49 -11.83 17.05
C LYS A 24 9.55 -12.64 15.76
N LYS A 25 8.44 -13.26 15.35
CA LYS A 25 8.40 -14.06 14.12
C LYS A 25 8.66 -13.20 12.88
N TYR A 26 8.12 -12.00 12.82
CA TYR A 26 8.43 -11.02 11.78
C TYR A 26 9.92 -10.70 11.73
N LEU A 27 10.51 -10.28 12.84
CA LEU A 27 11.92 -9.89 12.90
C LEU A 27 12.85 -11.04 12.52
N LEU A 28 12.53 -12.28 12.93
CA LEU A 28 13.29 -13.45 12.52
C LEU A 28 13.24 -13.67 11.01
N LYS A 29 12.05 -13.61 10.41
CA LYS A 29 11.89 -13.77 8.96
C LYS A 29 12.53 -12.65 8.15
N GLU A 30 12.40 -11.41 8.63
CA GLU A 30 13.03 -10.26 8.00
C GLU A 30 14.55 -10.38 8.07
N LYS A 31 15.08 -10.80 9.23
CA LYS A 31 16.51 -11.11 9.38
C LYS A 31 16.93 -12.21 8.40
N ASP A 32 16.16 -13.28 8.29
CA ASP A 32 16.49 -14.37 7.36
C ASP A 32 16.50 -13.84 5.92
N ILE A 33 15.53 -13.03 5.49
CA ILE A 33 15.56 -12.50 4.11
C ILE A 33 16.73 -11.55 3.88
N VAL A 34 16.98 -10.62 4.80
CA VAL A 34 18.00 -9.58 4.63
C VAL A 34 19.41 -10.16 4.76
N PHE A 35 19.64 -11.11 5.67
CA PHE A 35 20.99 -11.56 6.03
C PHE A 35 21.30 -13.03 5.65
N SER A 36 20.39 -13.76 4.98
CA SER A 36 20.65 -15.17 4.60
C SER A 36 21.63 -15.35 3.45
N LYS A 37 21.89 -14.32 2.63
CA LYS A 37 22.71 -14.44 1.42
C LYS A 37 24.14 -13.93 1.58
N ASP A 38 24.36 -12.93 2.43
CA ASP A 38 25.69 -12.40 2.72
C ASP A 38 25.76 -11.82 4.14
N LYS A 39 26.81 -12.17 4.88
CA LYS A 39 27.07 -11.60 6.23
C LYS A 39 27.35 -10.08 6.19
N GLU A 40 27.58 -9.52 4.99
CA GLU A 40 27.82 -8.10 4.77
C GLU A 40 26.59 -7.31 4.34
N CYS A 41 25.42 -7.94 4.16
CA CYS A 41 24.21 -7.19 3.84
C CYS A 41 23.93 -6.15 4.93
N LYS A 42 23.80 -4.89 4.53
CA LYS A 42 23.50 -3.77 5.43
C LYS A 42 22.08 -3.31 5.16
N MET A 43 21.27 -3.30 6.21
CA MET A 43 19.97 -2.63 6.22
C MET A 43 20.10 -1.33 6.99
N ARG A 44 19.59 -0.25 6.42
CA ARG A 44 19.52 1.05 7.10
C ARG A 44 18.10 1.59 7.01
N ILE A 45 17.48 1.85 8.16
CA ILE A 45 16.21 2.56 8.20
C ILE A 45 16.50 4.02 7.86
N LEU A 46 15.84 4.52 6.81
CA LEU A 46 15.95 5.90 6.35
C LEU A 46 14.86 6.77 7.00
N GLU A 47 13.63 6.25 7.06
CA GLU A 47 12.47 6.99 7.56
C GLU A 47 11.50 6.08 8.33
N LEU A 48 10.77 6.66 9.28
CA LEU A 48 9.69 6.00 10.04
C LEU A 48 8.51 6.96 10.16
N GLU A 49 7.30 6.45 9.90
CA GLU A 49 6.03 7.20 10.03
C GLU A 49 6.08 8.60 9.39
N ASN A 50 6.67 8.69 8.19
CA ASN A 50 6.90 9.95 7.51
C ASN A 50 5.91 10.15 6.36
N GLU A 51 5.78 11.40 5.93
CA GLU A 51 4.87 11.81 4.87
C GLU A 51 5.61 12.44 3.70
N GLY A 52 4.96 12.43 2.54
CA GLY A 52 5.41 13.09 1.33
C GLY A 52 4.24 13.54 0.49
N ALA A 53 4.54 14.44 -0.43
CA ALA A 53 3.60 14.95 -1.41
C ALA A 53 4.28 15.04 -2.76
N MET A 54 3.50 14.86 -3.83
CA MET A 54 3.86 15.25 -5.18
C MET A 54 2.73 16.08 -5.77
N VAL A 55 3.06 17.06 -6.61
CA VAL A 55 2.08 17.90 -7.29
C VAL A 55 2.05 17.53 -8.76
N THR A 56 0.85 17.27 -9.28
CA THR A 56 0.63 17.02 -10.71
C THR A 56 -0.45 17.97 -11.25
N ARG A 57 -0.31 18.39 -12.50
CA ARG A 57 -1.28 19.28 -13.15
C ARG A 57 -2.26 18.45 -13.97
N ILE A 58 -3.54 18.50 -13.62
CA ILE A 58 -4.62 17.75 -14.26
C ILE A 58 -5.70 18.74 -14.69
N ASP A 59 -5.95 18.84 -16.00
CA ASP A 59 -6.96 19.72 -16.61
C ASP A 59 -6.88 21.18 -16.11
N GLY A 60 -5.66 21.70 -16.03
CA GLY A 60 -5.35 23.07 -15.62
C GLY A 60 -5.39 23.32 -14.11
N LYS A 61 -5.70 22.29 -13.30
CA LYS A 61 -5.70 22.34 -11.83
C LYS A 61 -4.46 21.65 -11.28
N ASP A 62 -3.88 22.21 -10.23
CA ASP A 62 -2.82 21.55 -9.49
C ASP A 62 -3.46 20.60 -8.47
N VAL A 63 -3.08 19.32 -8.56
CA VAL A 63 -3.56 18.27 -7.67
C VAL A 63 -2.38 17.77 -6.85
N GLU A 64 -2.48 17.92 -5.54
CA GLU A 64 -1.51 17.37 -4.60
C GLU A 64 -1.89 15.94 -4.23
N ILE A 65 -0.95 15.02 -4.43
CA ILE A 65 -1.08 13.61 -4.06
C ILE A 65 -0.16 13.38 -2.87
N THR A 66 -0.75 13.13 -1.71
CA THR A 66 -0.02 12.91 -0.47
C THR A 66 -0.03 11.45 -0.05
N GLY A 67 0.95 11.07 0.75
CA GLY A 67 1.08 9.71 1.27
C GLY A 67 1.88 9.69 2.55
N ARG A 68 1.47 8.82 3.49
CA ARG A 68 2.22 8.51 4.71
C ARG A 68 2.60 7.04 4.70
N TRP A 69 3.88 6.74 4.88
CA TRP A 69 4.43 5.39 4.91
C TRP A 69 4.92 5.03 6.31
N ASP A 70 4.85 3.75 6.66
CA ASP A 70 5.21 3.30 8.00
C ASP A 70 6.73 3.25 8.17
N ARG A 71 7.46 2.79 7.15
CA ARG A 71 8.94 2.71 7.16
C ARG A 71 9.51 2.85 5.76
N VAL A 72 10.67 3.49 5.66
CA VAL A 72 11.55 3.39 4.48
C VAL A 72 12.89 2.86 4.93
N ASP A 73 13.40 1.87 4.22
CA ASP A 73 14.71 1.30 4.47
C ASP A 73 15.51 1.11 3.19
N GLU A 74 16.83 1.14 3.31
CA GLU A 74 17.78 0.77 2.29
C GLU A 74 18.30 -0.63 2.59
N VAL A 75 18.16 -1.55 1.62
CA VAL A 75 18.61 -2.94 1.70
C VAL A 75 19.23 -3.32 0.36
N GLU A 76 20.46 -3.84 0.36
CA GLU A 76 21.16 -4.33 -0.85
C GLU A 76 21.11 -3.36 -2.05
N ASN A 77 21.38 -2.07 -1.81
CA ASN A 77 21.35 -0.99 -2.82
C ASN A 77 19.96 -0.72 -3.43
N ARG A 78 18.89 -1.02 -2.70
CA ARG A 78 17.52 -0.64 -3.05
C ARG A 78 16.87 0.08 -1.90
N ILE A 79 16.04 1.06 -2.22
CA ILE A 79 15.16 1.70 -1.25
C ILE A 79 13.82 0.97 -1.27
N ARG A 80 13.32 0.59 -0.11
CA ARG A 80 12.05 -0.09 0.06
C ARG A 80 11.13 0.74 0.94
N VAL A 81 9.98 1.13 0.39
CA VAL A 81 8.89 1.74 1.14
C VAL A 81 7.98 0.63 1.70
N VAL A 82 7.84 0.55 3.01
CA VAL A 82 7.18 -0.54 3.72
C VAL A 82 5.88 -0.08 4.38
N ASP A 83 4.84 -0.88 4.21
CA ASP A 83 3.50 -0.69 4.79
C ASP A 83 3.09 -1.95 5.56
N TYR A 84 2.82 -1.81 6.85
CA TYR A 84 2.39 -2.90 7.71
C TYR A 84 0.87 -3.02 7.72
N LYS A 85 0.37 -4.22 7.42
CA LYS A 85 -1.05 -4.54 7.42
C LYS A 85 -1.37 -5.66 8.39
N THR A 86 -2.45 -5.47 9.14
CA THR A 86 -3.01 -6.49 10.05
C THR A 86 -4.20 -7.23 9.43
N GLY A 87 -4.61 -6.86 8.19
CA GLY A 87 -5.67 -7.48 7.40
C GLY A 87 -5.24 -8.75 6.64
N ARG A 88 -6.13 -9.28 5.79
CA ARG A 88 -5.86 -10.46 4.93
C ARG A 88 -5.08 -10.09 3.66
N SER A 89 -4.29 -11.05 3.16
CA SER A 89 -3.33 -10.90 2.04
C SER A 89 -3.93 -10.68 0.64
N GLU A 90 -5.15 -11.15 0.37
CA GLU A 90 -5.71 -11.27 -0.98
C GLU A 90 -5.84 -9.96 -1.75
N LYS A 91 -5.94 -8.82 -1.04
CA LYS A 91 -6.16 -7.49 -1.65
C LYS A 91 -4.89 -6.81 -2.13
N HIS A 92 -3.72 -7.26 -1.69
CA HIS A 92 -2.46 -6.53 -1.91
C HIS A 92 -1.61 -7.13 -3.04
N LYS A 93 -1.95 -8.32 -3.55
CA LYS A 93 -1.20 -8.98 -4.62
C LYS A 93 -1.55 -8.40 -6.00
N LEU A 94 -0.53 -8.01 -6.76
CA LEU A 94 -0.61 -7.88 -8.21
C LEU A 94 -0.80 -9.26 -8.81
N LYS A 95 -1.91 -9.48 -9.53
CA LYS A 95 -2.24 -10.80 -10.09
C LYS A 95 -1.60 -11.08 -11.45
N LYS A 96 -1.19 -10.06 -12.21
CA LYS A 96 -0.62 -10.19 -13.55
C LYS A 96 0.65 -9.34 -13.72
N SER A 97 1.64 -9.88 -14.43
CA SER A 97 2.82 -9.17 -14.92
C SER A 97 2.61 -8.72 -16.36
N GLY A 98 3.28 -7.65 -16.80
CA GLY A 98 3.23 -7.22 -18.22
C GLY A 98 1.91 -6.52 -18.57
N VAL A 99 1.42 -5.68 -17.67
CA VAL A 99 0.19 -4.93 -17.86
C VAL A 99 0.42 -3.85 -18.93
N SER A 100 -0.41 -3.85 -19.97
CA SER A 100 -0.50 -2.78 -20.97
C SER A 100 -1.91 -2.20 -20.91
N PHE A 101 -2.01 -0.88 -20.88
CA PHE A 101 -3.30 -0.19 -20.92
C PHE A 101 -3.46 0.45 -22.29
N VAL A 102 -4.54 0.11 -23.00
CA VAL A 102 -4.85 0.76 -24.28
C VAL A 102 -5.72 2.00 -24.06
N LYS A 103 -6.58 1.98 -23.02
CA LYS A 103 -7.42 3.12 -22.62
C LYS A 103 -7.91 2.93 -21.18
N PHE A 104 -7.59 3.87 -20.30
CA PHE A 104 -8.02 3.84 -18.90
C PHE A 104 -9.52 3.51 -18.75
N SER A 105 -9.82 2.39 -18.09
CA SER A 105 -11.11 2.11 -17.44
C SER A 105 -10.88 1.39 -16.12
N ARG A 106 -11.81 1.52 -15.17
CA ARG A 106 -11.73 0.85 -13.86
C ARG A 106 -11.70 -0.66 -14.03
N GLU A 107 -12.50 -1.18 -14.96
CA GLU A 107 -12.58 -2.59 -15.32
C GLU A 107 -11.24 -3.08 -15.81
N GLU A 108 -10.58 -2.36 -16.73
CA GLU A 108 -9.26 -2.73 -17.24
C GLU A 108 -8.20 -2.75 -16.11
N VAL A 109 -8.22 -1.79 -15.19
CA VAL A 109 -7.31 -1.75 -14.02
C VAL A 109 -7.49 -2.99 -13.13
N ILE A 110 -8.75 -3.36 -12.85
CA ILE A 110 -9.09 -4.52 -12.02
C ILE A 110 -8.77 -5.84 -12.75
N GLU A 111 -9.09 -5.95 -14.04
CA GLU A 111 -8.84 -7.14 -14.87
C GLU A 111 -7.34 -7.41 -15.07
N ASN A 112 -6.55 -6.34 -15.07
CA ASN A 112 -5.09 -6.41 -15.04
C ASN A 112 -4.53 -6.70 -13.64
N GLY A 113 -5.39 -6.93 -12.65
CA GLY A 113 -5.00 -7.43 -11.34
C GLY A 113 -4.43 -6.37 -10.41
N ILE A 114 -4.66 -5.08 -10.69
CA ILE A 114 -4.28 -3.97 -9.82
C ILE A 114 -5.41 -3.74 -8.81
N ASN A 115 -5.35 -4.46 -7.69
CA ASN A 115 -6.37 -4.41 -6.65
C ASN A 115 -6.11 -3.31 -5.60
N SER A 116 -4.94 -2.66 -5.67
CA SER A 116 -4.55 -1.57 -4.78
C SER A 116 -3.58 -0.63 -5.48
N LEU A 117 -3.81 0.67 -5.30
CA LEU A 117 -2.94 1.74 -5.80
C LEU A 117 -1.96 2.24 -4.74
N GLN A 118 -2.08 1.75 -3.49
CA GLN A 118 -1.37 2.30 -2.34
C GLN A 118 0.15 2.23 -2.48
N LEU A 119 0.70 1.02 -2.71
CA LEU A 119 2.14 0.83 -2.86
C LEU A 119 2.75 1.62 -4.03
N PRO A 120 2.20 1.52 -5.25
CA PRO A 120 2.73 2.30 -6.36
C PRO A 120 2.58 3.82 -6.18
N CYS A 121 1.55 4.33 -5.49
CA CYS A 121 1.49 5.75 -5.10
C CYS A 121 2.65 6.13 -4.18
N TYR A 122 2.99 5.29 -3.20
CA TYR A 122 4.14 5.56 -2.33
C TYR A 122 5.45 5.64 -3.11
N VAL A 123 5.68 4.74 -4.06
CA VAL A 123 6.89 4.81 -4.90
C VAL A 123 6.95 6.10 -5.70
N LEU A 124 5.84 6.51 -6.32
CA LEU A 124 5.77 7.77 -7.07
C LEU A 124 6.10 8.98 -6.20
N ILE A 125 5.41 9.11 -5.06
CA ILE A 125 5.58 10.23 -4.14
C ILE A 125 7.02 10.25 -3.60
N TYR A 126 7.54 9.08 -3.20
CA TYR A 126 8.89 8.98 -2.64
C TYR A 126 9.97 9.33 -3.67
N LYS A 127 9.85 8.81 -4.90
CA LYS A 127 10.75 9.15 -6.01
C LYS A 127 10.70 10.63 -6.34
N ASP A 128 9.51 11.21 -6.40
CA ASP A 128 9.34 12.61 -6.74
C ASP A 128 9.96 13.54 -5.68
N LYS A 129 9.68 13.27 -4.40
CA LYS A 129 10.19 14.02 -3.25
C LYS A 129 11.71 13.92 -3.11
N ASN A 130 12.25 12.70 -3.12
CA ASN A 130 13.63 12.44 -2.68
C ASN A 130 14.64 12.29 -3.82
N LYS A 131 14.18 12.15 -5.08
CA LYS A 131 15.01 11.93 -6.27
C LYS A 131 16.17 10.94 -6.03
N PRO A 132 15.89 9.73 -5.48
CA PRO A 132 16.95 8.81 -5.09
C PRO A 132 17.72 8.29 -6.30
N SER A 133 19.01 8.04 -6.12
CA SER A 133 19.87 7.40 -7.13
C SER A 133 19.70 5.89 -7.20
N LEU A 134 19.07 5.28 -6.17
CA LEU A 134 18.81 3.85 -6.08
C LEU A 134 17.40 3.53 -6.57
N PRO A 135 17.16 2.30 -7.07
CA PRO A 135 15.81 1.82 -7.34
C PRO A 135 14.93 1.89 -6.09
N VAL A 136 13.66 2.25 -6.29
CA VAL A 136 12.66 2.35 -5.23
C VAL A 136 11.58 1.31 -5.47
N ASP A 137 11.47 0.39 -4.52
CA ASP A 137 10.43 -0.65 -4.46
C ASP A 137 9.49 -0.37 -3.29
N ALA A 138 8.34 -1.03 -3.27
CA ALA A 138 7.41 -0.96 -2.15
C ALA A 138 6.98 -2.36 -1.70
N THR A 139 6.68 -2.51 -0.41
CA THR A 139 6.34 -3.81 0.18
C THR A 139 5.24 -3.66 1.21
N VAL A 140 4.21 -4.51 1.12
CA VAL A 140 3.27 -4.73 2.21
C VAL A 140 3.76 -5.91 3.07
N ILE A 141 3.79 -5.71 4.38
CA ILE A 141 4.08 -6.75 5.38
C ILE A 141 2.78 -7.08 6.12
N LEU A 142 2.32 -8.32 5.98
CA LEU A 142 1.07 -8.81 6.57
C LEU A 142 1.36 -9.47 7.91
N LEU A 143 1.27 -8.69 8.98
CA LEU A 143 1.60 -9.13 10.35
C LEU A 143 0.71 -10.29 10.81
N ARG A 144 -0.55 -10.36 10.35
CA ARG A 144 -1.45 -11.49 10.64
C ARG A 144 -0.96 -12.80 10.04
N ASP A 145 -0.32 -12.72 8.88
CA ASP A 145 0.07 -13.88 8.07
C ASP A 145 1.54 -14.26 8.30
N VAL A 146 2.26 -13.58 9.21
CA VAL A 146 3.70 -13.78 9.44
C VAL A 146 4.08 -15.21 9.86
N PHE A 147 3.14 -15.99 10.39
CA PHE A 147 3.37 -17.40 10.73
C PHE A 147 3.23 -18.35 9.53
N LYS A 148 2.67 -17.91 8.40
CA LYS A 148 2.60 -18.71 7.17
C LYS A 148 3.95 -18.72 6.46
N GLU A 149 4.32 -19.82 5.82
CA GLU A 149 5.61 -19.90 5.10
C GLU A 149 5.69 -18.86 3.96
N SER A 150 4.62 -18.70 3.20
CA SER A 150 4.49 -17.73 2.10
C SER A 150 3.44 -16.65 2.39
N ASP A 151 3.31 -15.67 1.47
CA ASP A 151 2.24 -14.67 1.42
C ASP A 151 2.17 -13.63 2.54
N TRP A 152 3.10 -13.65 3.49
CA TRP A 152 3.21 -12.65 4.54
C TRP A 152 3.91 -11.35 4.09
N ARG A 153 4.59 -11.39 2.93
CA ARG A 153 5.27 -10.26 2.29
C ARG A 153 4.78 -10.15 0.85
N VAL A 154 4.34 -8.98 0.45
CA VAL A 154 3.91 -8.69 -0.92
C VAL A 154 4.75 -7.56 -1.47
N GLU A 155 5.50 -7.85 -2.52
CA GLU A 155 6.42 -6.90 -3.14
C GLU A 155 5.82 -6.29 -4.39
N TRP A 156 5.92 -4.97 -4.47
CA TRP A 156 5.76 -4.20 -5.67
C TRP A 156 7.15 -3.73 -6.10
N GLY A 157 7.64 -4.28 -7.21
CA GLY A 157 8.90 -3.86 -7.82
C GLY A 157 8.76 -3.97 -9.33
N GLU A 158 8.97 -2.86 -10.03
CA GLU A 158 9.11 -2.64 -11.49
C GLU A 158 8.17 -3.40 -12.47
N LYS A 159 7.19 -4.15 -11.99
CA LYS A 159 6.28 -4.99 -12.80
C LYS A 159 5.32 -4.18 -13.65
N ILE A 160 5.16 -2.89 -13.33
CA ILE A 160 4.36 -1.93 -14.08
C ILE A 160 5.20 -0.67 -14.28
N PRO A 161 5.43 -0.23 -15.53
CA PRO A 161 6.09 1.04 -15.83
C PRO A 161 5.49 2.22 -15.08
N GLU A 162 6.35 3.12 -14.61
CA GLU A 162 5.96 4.30 -13.83
C GLU A 162 4.95 5.19 -14.57
N GLU A 163 5.15 5.37 -15.87
CA GLU A 163 4.26 6.15 -16.76
C GLU A 163 2.86 5.56 -16.85
N ILE A 164 2.77 4.23 -16.97
CA ILE A 164 1.49 3.52 -16.98
C ILE A 164 0.74 3.80 -15.67
N PHE A 165 1.43 3.71 -14.54
CA PHE A 165 0.80 3.94 -13.25
C PHE A 165 0.38 5.41 -13.04
N LYS A 166 1.21 6.36 -13.47
CA LYS A 166 0.85 7.79 -13.51
C LYS A 166 -0.41 8.03 -14.32
N ASN A 167 -0.54 7.39 -15.48
CA ASN A 167 -1.73 7.50 -16.33
C ASN A 167 -2.99 6.94 -15.65
N ILE A 168 -2.88 5.82 -14.92
CA ILE A 168 -3.99 5.26 -14.12
C ILE A 168 -4.43 6.25 -13.05
N ILE A 169 -3.49 6.81 -12.26
CA ILE A 169 -3.82 7.78 -11.21
C ILE A 169 -4.49 9.01 -11.81
N ILE A 170 -3.93 9.56 -12.90
CA ILE A 170 -4.50 10.73 -13.57
C ILE A 170 -5.91 10.40 -14.07
N GLY A 171 -6.14 9.23 -14.67
CA GLY A 171 -7.46 8.79 -15.11
C GLY A 171 -8.47 8.73 -13.96
N ILE A 172 -8.09 8.14 -12.82
CA ILE A 172 -8.94 8.06 -11.63
C ILE A 172 -9.24 9.45 -11.07
N ILE A 173 -8.24 10.33 -10.97
CA ILE A 173 -8.45 11.68 -10.46
C ILE A 173 -9.38 12.47 -11.40
N LYS A 174 -9.20 12.34 -12.72
CA LYS A 174 -10.08 12.95 -13.73
C LYS A 174 -11.53 12.50 -13.55
N GLU A 175 -11.76 11.20 -13.37
CA GLU A 175 -13.09 10.64 -13.07
C GLU A 175 -13.66 11.23 -11.77
N ILE A 176 -12.85 11.32 -10.70
CA ILE A 176 -13.29 11.85 -9.39
C ILE A 176 -13.70 13.33 -9.46
N ILE A 177 -13.02 14.15 -10.26
CA ILE A 177 -13.24 15.60 -10.32
C ILE A 177 -14.22 16.02 -11.41
N ASP A 178 -14.67 15.10 -12.26
CA ASP A 178 -15.62 15.37 -13.35
C ASP A 178 -17.06 15.45 -12.79
N PRO A 179 -17.69 16.64 -12.80
CA PRO A 179 -19.05 16.80 -12.27
C PRO A 179 -20.11 16.06 -13.09
N GLU A 180 -19.82 15.71 -14.34
CA GLU A 180 -20.72 14.94 -15.22
C GLU A 180 -20.66 13.43 -14.92
N VAL A 181 -19.65 12.97 -14.16
CA VAL A 181 -19.53 11.58 -13.72
C VAL A 181 -20.12 11.44 -12.31
N PRO A 182 -21.31 10.82 -12.18
CA PRO A 182 -21.93 10.60 -10.87
C PRO A 182 -21.14 9.59 -10.03
N PHE A 183 -21.04 9.84 -8.73
CA PHE A 183 -20.45 8.90 -7.77
C PHE A 183 -21.36 7.68 -7.57
N TYR A 184 -20.97 6.56 -8.16
CA TYR A 184 -21.59 5.26 -7.94
C TYR A 184 -20.61 4.28 -7.30
N PRO A 185 -21.11 3.33 -6.48
CA PRO A 185 -20.27 2.23 -6.04
C PRO A 185 -19.87 1.38 -7.24
N ASP A 186 -18.67 0.82 -7.17
CA ASP A 186 -18.23 -0.22 -8.09
C ASP A 186 -19.23 -1.38 -8.09
N GLU A 187 -19.52 -1.98 -9.25
CA GLU A 187 -20.48 -3.09 -9.39
C GLU A 187 -20.12 -4.28 -8.48
N LYS A 188 -18.82 -4.47 -8.21
CA LYS A 188 -18.29 -5.54 -7.35
C LYS A 188 -18.01 -5.08 -5.91
N GLY A 189 -18.44 -3.88 -5.54
CA GLY A 189 -18.21 -3.28 -4.22
C GLY A 189 -18.97 -4.00 -3.09
N ASP A 190 -18.30 -4.22 -1.95
CA ASP A 190 -18.95 -4.71 -0.72
C ASP A 190 -19.71 -3.56 -0.03
N CYS A 191 -20.88 -3.20 -0.55
CA CYS A 191 -21.75 -2.16 0.01
C CYS A 191 -22.25 -2.46 1.43
N SER A 192 -22.12 -3.71 1.90
CA SER A 192 -22.61 -4.10 3.23
C SER A 192 -21.89 -3.38 4.37
N LYS A 193 -20.62 -3.00 4.15
CA LYS A 193 -19.76 -2.31 5.13
C LYS A 193 -19.60 -0.81 4.88
N CYS A 194 -20.30 -0.25 3.90
CA CYS A 194 -20.16 1.16 3.53
C CYS A 194 -20.90 2.06 4.53
N ALA A 195 -20.19 3.01 5.16
CA ALA A 195 -20.78 3.99 6.07
C ALA A 195 -21.78 4.93 5.36
N TYR A 196 -21.64 5.11 4.05
CA TYR A 196 -22.52 5.95 3.22
C TYR A 196 -23.66 5.15 2.57
N ARG A 197 -23.92 3.92 3.02
CA ARG A 197 -24.98 3.07 2.47
C ARG A 197 -26.36 3.74 2.48
N THR A 198 -26.69 4.46 3.56
CA THR A 198 -27.99 5.14 3.73
C THR A 198 -28.20 6.32 2.76
N PRO A 199 -27.25 7.27 2.63
CA PRO A 199 -27.38 8.35 1.64
C PRO A 199 -27.11 7.90 0.20
N CYS A 200 -26.57 6.69 -0.03
CA CYS A 200 -26.21 6.24 -1.37
C CYS A 200 -27.44 6.06 -2.27
N LEU A 201 -27.49 6.81 -3.37
CA LEU A 201 -28.60 6.78 -4.33
C LEU A 201 -28.59 5.53 -5.23
N SER A 202 -27.48 4.79 -5.29
CA SER A 202 -27.38 3.54 -6.05
C SER A 202 -28.32 2.43 -5.53
N MET A 203 -28.79 2.57 -4.29
CA MET A 203 -29.74 1.64 -3.66
C MET A 203 -31.21 2.01 -3.95
N ARG A 204 -31.49 3.22 -4.46
CA ARG A 204 -32.85 3.70 -4.75
C ARG A 204 -33.32 3.37 -6.17
N ALA A 205 -32.48 2.75 -6.99
CA ALA A 205 -32.76 2.36 -8.37
C ALA A 205 -33.17 0.87 -8.50
N ARG A 206 -33.72 0.27 -7.44
CA ARG A 206 -34.35 -1.07 -7.48
C ARG A 206 -35.79 -0.99 -6.99
#